data_AF-A0A0C9QEB7-F1
#
_entry.id   AF-A0A0C9QEB7-F1
#
_cell.length_a   1.000
_cell.length_b   1.000
_cell.length_c   1.000
_cell.angle_alpha   90.00
_cell.angle_beta   90.00
_cell.angle_gamma   90.00
#
_symmetry.space_group_name_H-M   'P 1'
#
loop_
_entity.id
_entity.type
_entity.pdbx_description
1 polymer ?
#
loop_
_entity_poly.entity_id
_entity_poly.type
_entity_poly.pdbx_seq_one_letter_code
_entity_poly.pdbx_strand_id
1 'polypeptide(L)' 'MGIKKQFHHQGIGTRLERELESYAKNHAHYLQVKTVDEGHYPEYDQTIRFYESVGFERLEVFPKLWDSWNPCLVMVKKL' A
#
# COMPACT_ATOMS: atom_id res chain seq x y z
N MET A 1 -5.50 2.60 0.32
CA MET A 1 -6.87 2.06 0.15
C MET A 1 -7.41 1.64 1.52
N GLY A 2 -8.71 1.80 1.79
CA GLY A 2 -9.31 1.45 3.10
C GLY A 2 -10.60 0.66 2.94
N ILE A 3 -10.74 -0.40 3.75
CA ILE A 3 -11.94 -1.24 3.82
C ILE A 3 -12.46 -1.18 5.26
N LYS A 4 -13.78 -1.14 5.46
CA LYS A 4 -14.34 -1.22 6.82
C LYS A 4 -13.94 -2.55 7.48
N LYS A 5 -13.56 -2.52 8.76
CA LYS A 5 -13.04 -3.69 9.51
C LYS A 5 -13.90 -4.95 9.35
N GLN A 6 -15.24 -4.80 9.39
CA GLN A 6 -16.19 -5.91 9.22
C GLN A 6 -16.13 -6.62 7.85
N PHE A 7 -15.47 -6.02 6.85
CA PHE A 7 -15.31 -6.57 5.50
C PHE A 7 -13.86 -6.98 5.20
N HIS A 8 -12.98 -7.03 6.20
CA HIS A 8 -11.60 -7.50 6.04
C HIS A 8 -11.55 -9.02 5.80
N HIS A 9 -10.46 -9.49 5.19
CA HIS A 9 -10.19 -10.91 4.89
C HIS A 9 -11.22 -11.61 3.97
N GLN A 10 -12.04 -10.84 3.25
CA GLN A 10 -13.04 -11.36 2.28
C GLN A 10 -12.58 -11.18 0.82
N GLY A 11 -11.29 -10.93 0.57
CA GLY A 11 -10.74 -10.73 -0.78
C GLY A 11 -11.11 -9.39 -1.45
N ILE A 12 -11.85 -8.51 -0.78
CA ILE A 12 -12.30 -7.22 -1.34
C ILE A 12 -11.12 -6.32 -1.70
N GLY A 13 -10.09 -6.25 -0.85
CA GLY A 13 -8.89 -5.44 -1.12
C GLY A 13 -8.13 -5.92 -2.34
N THR A 14 -7.92 -7.23 -2.45
CA THR A 14 -7.28 -7.84 -3.63
C THR A 14 -8.09 -7.59 -4.90
N ARG A 15 -9.43 -7.63 -4.83
CA ARG A 15 -10.28 -7.32 -5.99
C ARG A 15 -10.14 -5.85 -6.39
N LEU A 16 -10.20 -4.92 -5.44
CA LEU A 16 -10.01 -3.49 -5.72
C LEU A 16 -8.64 -3.21 -6.35
N GLU A 17 -7.58 -3.84 -5.85
CA GLU A 17 -6.23 -3.70 -6.40
C GLU A 17 -6.14 -4.23 -7.85
N ARG A 18 -6.72 -5.41 -8.12
CA ARG A 18 -6.73 -5.96 -9.49
C ARG A 18 -7.47 -5.07 -10.49
N GLU A 19 -8.59 -4.48 -10.09
CA GLU A 19 -9.32 -3.54 -10.94
C GLU A 19 -8.50 -2.26 -11.20
N LEU A 20 -7.81 -1.76 -10.18
CA LEU A 20 -6.87 -0.64 -10.33
C LEU A 20 -5.74 -0.98 -11.31
N GLU A 21 -5.10 -2.15 -11.17
CA GLU A 21 -4.04 -2.60 -12.07
C GLU A 21 -4.53 -2.73 -13.51
N SER A 22 -5.70 -3.35 -13.72
CA SER A 22 -6.31 -3.51 -15.05
C SER A 22 -6.50 -2.17 -15.75
N TYR A 23 -6.99 -1.17 -15.01
CA TYR A 23 -7.11 0.20 -15.52
C TYR A 23 -5.74 0.84 -15.78
N ALA A 24 -4.84 0.81 -14.80
CA ALA A 24 -3.59 1.56 -14.83
C ALA A 24 -2.57 1.05 -15.85
N LYS A 25 -2.61 -0.23 -16.24
CA LYS A 25 -1.68 -0.83 -17.24
C LYS A 25 -1.65 -0.10 -18.58
N ASN A 26 -2.73 0.60 -18.94
CA ASN A 26 -2.82 1.38 -20.18
C ASN A 26 -2.37 2.84 -20.02
N HIS A 27 -2.03 3.27 -18.79
CA HIS A 27 -1.79 4.67 -18.44
C HIS A 27 -0.46 4.91 -17.71
N ALA A 28 0.10 3.88 -17.08
CA ALA A 28 1.31 3.99 -16.26
C ALA A 28 2.13 2.69 -16.31
N HIS A 29 3.42 2.82 -16.04
CA HIS A 29 4.34 1.68 -15.92
C HIS A 29 4.49 1.17 -14.48
N TYR A 30 4.12 2.00 -13.50
CA TYR A 30 4.30 1.72 -12.08
C TYR A 30 3.12 2.25 -11.28
N LEU A 31 2.74 1.53 -10.24
CA LEU A 31 1.92 2.03 -9.13
C LEU A 31 2.84 2.41 -7.97
N GLN A 32 2.42 3.43 -7.23
CA GLN A 32 3.08 3.85 -6.00
C GLN A 32 2.03 4.06 -4.90
N VAL A 33 2.32 3.56 -3.71
CA VAL A 33 1.54 3.84 -2.50
C VAL A 33 2.44 4.44 -1.42
N LYS A 34 1.82 5.15 -0.48
CA LYS A 34 2.48 5.71 0.70
C LYS A 34 1.73 5.23 1.94
N THR A 35 2.47 4.78 2.94
CA THR A 35 1.94 4.35 4.26
C THR A 35 2.92 4.75 5.36
N VAL A 36 2.50 4.72 6.63
CA VAL A 36 3.45 4.87 7.74
C VAL A 36 4.35 3.64 7.75
N ASP A 37 5.64 3.85 8.03
CA ASP A 37 6.63 2.77 8.10
C ASP A 37 6.30 1.71 9.15
N GLU A 38 6.86 0.51 8.96
CA GLU A 38 6.57 -0.65 9.80
C GLU A 38 7.07 -0.48 11.23
N GLY A 39 6.30 -0.99 12.19
CA GLY A 39 6.64 -0.97 13.62
C GLY A 39 6.13 0.27 14.36
N HIS A 40 5.50 1.22 13.67
CA HIS A 40 4.90 2.40 14.29
C HIS A 40 3.45 2.17 14.74
N TYR A 41 2.65 1.48 13.92
CA TYR A 41 1.24 1.20 14.24
C TYR A 41 0.79 -0.16 13.64
N PRO A 42 0.11 -1.02 14.42
CA PRO A 42 -0.33 -2.33 13.94
C PRO A 42 -1.23 -2.30 12.69
N GLU A 43 -2.02 -1.24 12.50
CA GLU A 43 -2.89 -1.06 11.34
C GLU A 43 -2.10 -0.75 10.06
N TYR A 44 -1.00 -0.01 10.16
CA TYR A 44 -0.14 0.27 9.01
C TYR A 44 0.76 -0.93 8.70
N ASP A 45 1.23 -1.67 9.70
CA ASP A 45 1.92 -2.95 9.47
C ASP A 45 1.03 -3.94 8.70
N GLN A 46 -0.26 -4.01 9.02
CA GLN A 46 -1.23 -4.79 8.26
C GLN A 46 -1.41 -4.26 6.83
N THR A 47 -1.40 -2.95 6.65
CA THR A 47 -1.47 -2.30 5.34
C THR A 47 -0.26 -2.64 4.48
N ILE A 48 0.95 -2.61 5.05
CA ILE A 48 2.19 -2.99 4.37
C ILE A 48 2.13 -4.44 3.94
N ARG A 49 1.82 -5.37 4.86
CA ARG A 49 1.68 -6.80 4.56
C ARG A 49 0.66 -7.07 3.46
N PHE A 50 -0.45 -6.32 3.44
CA PHE A 50 -1.42 -6.40 2.35
C PHE A 50 -0.80 -6.00 1.01
N TYR A 51 -0.12 -4.85 0.94
CA TYR A 51 0.49 -4.38 -0.31
C TYR A 51 1.61 -5.32 -0.80
N GLU A 52 2.43 -5.86 0.09
CA GLU A 52 3.42 -6.89 -0.25
C GLU A 52 2.76 -8.15 -0.83
N SER A 53 1.65 -8.59 -0.23
CA SER A 53 0.92 -9.78 -0.71
C SER A 53 0.33 -9.62 -2.11
N VAL A 54 0.14 -8.38 -2.57
CA VAL A 54 -0.33 -8.07 -3.94
C VAL A 54 0.80 -7.59 -4.84
N GLY A 55 2.06 -7.73 -4.44
CA GLY A 55 3.24 -7.54 -5.28
C GLY A 55 3.83 -6.13 -5.30
N PHE A 56 3.55 -5.30 -4.29
CA PHE A 56 4.33 -4.10 -4.05
C PHE A 56 5.63 -4.44 -3.32
N GLU A 57 6.67 -3.70 -3.68
CA GLU A 57 7.99 -3.76 -3.05
C GLU A 57 8.27 -2.43 -2.34
N ARG A 58 9.02 -2.49 -1.25
CA ARG A 58 9.47 -1.30 -0.52
C ARG A 58 10.50 -0.55 -1.35
N LEU A 59 10.33 0.76 -1.49
CA LEU A 59 11.27 1.61 -2.22
C LEU A 59 12.17 2.40 -1.28
N GLU A 60 11.57 3.24 -0.43
CA GLU A 60 12.29 4.18 0.43
C GLU A 60 11.40 4.64 1.58
N VAL A 61 12.01 4.89 2.74
CA VAL A 61 11.35 5.54 3.88
C VAL A 61 11.82 6.98 3.95
N PHE A 62 10.89 7.93 3.91
CA PHE A 62 11.17 9.35 4.13
C PHE A 62 10.81 9.74 5.57
N PRO A 63 11.79 9.95 6.47
CA PRO A 63 11.53 10.10 7.90
C PRO A 63 10.78 11.39 8.29
N LYS A 64 10.67 12.35 7.36
CA LYS A 64 10.11 13.69 7.63
C LYS A 64 9.17 14.18 6.54
N LEU A 65 8.74 13.31 5.62
CA LEU A 65 7.87 13.73 4.51
C LEU A 65 6.47 14.13 5.00
N TRP A 66 5.92 13.41 5.98
CA TRP A 66 4.69 13.80 6.67
C TRP A 66 5.01 14.56 7.94
N ASP A 67 5.67 13.90 8.89
CA ASP A 67 6.26 14.46 10.10
C ASP A 67 7.21 13.42 10.72
N SER A 68 7.86 13.75 11.84
CA SER A 68 8.83 12.87 12.51
C SER A 68 8.22 11.66 13.24
N TRP A 69 6.92 11.68 13.51
CA TRP A 69 6.18 10.60 14.19
C TRP A 69 5.63 9.58 13.19
N ASN A 70 5.41 10.03 11.95
CA ASN A 70 4.85 9.26 10.85
C ASN A 70 5.86 9.18 9.69
N PRO A 71 6.97 8.42 9.83
CA PRO A 71 7.89 8.19 8.72
C PRO A 71 7.14 7.55 7.56
N CYS A 72 7.27 8.15 6.38
CA CYS A 72 6.50 7.75 5.21
C CYS A 72 7.26 6.69 4.41
N LEU A 73 6.77 5.45 4.45
CA LEU A 73 7.20 4.39 3.56
C LEU A 73 6.55 4.56 2.19
N VAL A 74 7.38 4.63 1.14
CA VAL A 74 6.96 4.52 -0.25
C VAL A 74 7.13 3.08 -0.70
N MET A 75 6.09 2.52 -1.30
CA MET A 75 6.13 1.20 -1.95
C MET A 75 5.74 1.34 -3.41
N VAL A 76 6.36 0.54 -4.27
CA VAL A 76 6.13 0.56 -5.72
C VAL A 76 5.80 -0.84 -6.24
N LYS A 77 5.00 -0.88 -7.31
CA LYS A 77 4.71 -2.10 -8.06
C LYS A 77 4.81 -1.81 -9.54
N LYS A 78 5.48 -2.68 -10.30
CA LYS A 78 5.46 -2.61 -11.77
C LYS A 78 4.13 -3.16 -12.30
N LEU A 79 3.55 -2.47 -13.28
CA LEU A 79 2.29 -2.84 -13.94
C LEU A 79 2.48 -3.78 -15.13
#